data_AF-A0A950NZK7-F1
#
_entry.id   AF-A0A950NZK7-F1
#
_cell.length_a   1.000
_cell.length_b   1.000
_cell.length_c   1.000
_cell.angle_alpha   90.00
_cell.angle_beta   90.00
_cell.angle_gamma   90.00
#
_symmetry.space_group_name_H-M   'P 1'
#
loop_
_entity.id
_entity.type
_entity.pdbx_description
1 polymer ?
#
loop_
_entity_poly.entity_id
_entity_poly.type
_entity_poly.pdbx_seq_one_letter_code
_entity_poly.pdbx_strand_id
1 'polypeptide(L)'
;GVALGRRAALATVLGNASGFALQLVLVAIGIGSIVAHSDAVFSALKLLGAAYLVVLGIRKIRDRHELASAVGVVDATPRSVGRTIREGFFVGATNPKGVLLFTAVLPQFIDRSAGHVTLQLALLGSICIVIALLSDGAWAIASGTARQWLGRSTRRLEGLTAAGGVALIGLGVGLALTGRKN
;
A
#
# COMPACT_ATOMS: atom_id res chain seq x y z
N GLY A 1 26.99 -5.20 -14.73
CA GLY A 1 25.59 -5.11 -15.19
C GLY A 1 24.63 -6.15 -14.62
N VAL A 2 24.70 -6.58 -13.35
CA VAL A 2 23.61 -7.36 -12.69
C VAL A 2 23.55 -7.05 -11.18
N ALA A 3 24.70 -6.78 -10.56
CA ALA A 3 24.80 -6.51 -9.12
C ALA A 3 24.20 -5.17 -8.65
N LEU A 4 24.13 -4.15 -9.52
CA LEU A 4 23.49 -2.86 -9.20
C LEU A 4 21.96 -2.92 -9.36
N GLY A 5 21.41 -3.82 -10.19
CA GLY A 5 19.97 -3.91 -10.45
C GLY A 5 19.15 -4.41 -9.26
N ARG A 6 19.63 -5.46 -8.55
CA ARG A 6 18.92 -6.00 -7.38
C ARG A 6 19.17 -5.20 -6.11
N ARG A 7 20.42 -4.75 -5.88
CA ARG A 7 20.78 -3.96 -4.70
C ARG A 7 20.10 -2.59 -4.72
N ALA A 8 20.07 -1.90 -5.86
CA ALA A 8 19.36 -0.62 -5.97
C ALA A 8 17.85 -0.81 -5.80
N ALA A 9 17.25 -1.85 -6.38
CA ALA A 9 15.83 -2.15 -6.20
C ALA A 9 15.48 -2.41 -4.72
N LEU A 10 16.25 -3.23 -4.02
CA LEU A 10 16.05 -3.48 -2.58
C LEU A 10 16.26 -2.21 -1.74
N ALA A 11 17.27 -1.39 -2.09
CA ALA A 11 17.50 -0.10 -1.45
C ALA A 11 16.31 0.85 -1.61
N THR A 12 15.70 0.90 -2.80
CA THR A 12 14.48 1.67 -3.05
C THR A 12 13.31 1.16 -2.22
N VAL A 13 13.10 -0.16 -2.16
CA VAL A 13 12.03 -0.77 -1.35
C VAL A 13 12.20 -0.43 0.12
N LEU A 14 13.42 -0.54 0.66
CA LEU A 14 13.72 -0.19 2.06
C LEU A 14 13.50 1.29 2.35
N GLY A 15 13.96 2.18 1.45
CA GLY A 15 13.70 3.61 1.55
C GLY A 15 12.20 3.90 1.59
N ASN A 16 11.47 3.39 0.61
CA ASN A 16 10.03 3.60 0.48
C ASN A 16 9.24 3.09 1.70
N ALA A 17 9.56 1.88 2.18
CA ALA A 17 8.93 1.31 3.37
C ALA A 17 9.21 2.15 4.64
N SER A 18 10.42 2.70 4.77
CA SER A 18 10.76 3.62 5.88
C SER A 18 9.94 4.91 5.81
N GLY A 19 9.69 5.43 4.60
CA GLY A 19 8.81 6.58 4.39
C GLY A 19 7.36 6.29 4.78
N PHE A 20 6.84 5.10 4.43
CA PHE A 20 5.51 4.66 4.89
C PHE A 20 5.44 4.45 6.40
N ALA A 21 6.50 3.94 7.03
CA ALA A 21 6.54 3.81 8.48
C ALA A 21 6.42 5.17 9.17
N LEU A 22 7.08 6.21 8.64
CA LEU A 22 6.90 7.58 9.15
C LEU A 22 5.43 8.04 9.01
N GLN A 23 4.81 7.86 7.84
CA GLN A 23 3.41 8.22 7.64
C GLN A 23 2.49 7.47 8.62
N LEU A 24 2.73 6.19 8.83
CA LEU A 24 1.96 5.38 9.77
C LEU A 24 2.06 5.93 11.19
N VAL A 25 3.26 6.25 11.66
CA VAL A 25 3.45 6.83 13.00
C VAL A 25 2.69 8.15 13.13
N LEU A 26 2.81 9.04 12.14
CA LEU A 26 2.12 10.33 12.14
C LEU A 26 0.59 10.16 12.15
N VAL A 27 0.06 9.22 11.36
CA VAL A 27 -1.38 8.93 11.30
C VAL A 27 -1.87 8.25 12.58
N ALA A 28 -1.13 7.29 13.11
CA ALA A 28 -1.52 6.56 14.33
C ALA A 28 -1.59 7.50 15.54
N ILE A 29 -0.63 8.43 15.66
CA ILE A 29 -0.62 9.44 16.72
C ILE A 29 -1.69 10.51 16.48
N GLY A 30 -1.71 11.10 15.28
CA GLY A 30 -2.60 12.22 14.96
C GLY A 30 -4.06 11.80 14.82
N ILE A 31 -4.36 10.91 13.87
CA ILE A 31 -5.74 10.48 13.59
C ILE A 31 -6.24 9.49 14.63
N GLY A 32 -5.38 8.62 15.17
CA GLY A 32 -5.79 7.64 16.19
C GLY A 32 -6.42 8.27 17.43
N SER A 33 -5.87 9.40 17.89
CA SER A 33 -6.45 10.15 19.01
C SER A 33 -7.80 10.80 18.67
N ILE A 34 -7.93 11.38 17.48
CA ILE A 34 -9.19 12.02 17.03
C ILE A 34 -10.31 10.97 16.85
N VAL A 35 -9.97 9.83 16.22
CA VAL A 35 -10.91 8.72 15.99
C VAL A 35 -11.40 8.09 17.31
N ALA A 36 -10.55 8.06 18.33
CA ALA A 36 -10.93 7.57 19.65
C ALA A 36 -12.01 8.43 20.33
N HIS A 37 -12.10 9.73 20.00
CA HIS A 37 -12.96 10.68 20.71
C HIS A 37 -14.16 11.19 19.88
N SER A 38 -14.26 10.85 18.58
CA SER A 38 -15.34 11.35 17.73
C SER A 38 -15.95 10.28 16.81
N ASP A 39 -17.21 9.94 17.09
CA ASP A 39 -18.01 9.04 16.25
C ASP A 39 -18.29 9.60 14.87
N ALA A 40 -18.46 10.93 14.77
CA ALA A 40 -18.66 11.61 13.50
C ALA A 40 -17.42 11.47 12.60
N VAL A 41 -16.22 11.72 13.15
CA VAL A 41 -14.96 11.57 12.41
C VAL A 41 -14.73 10.11 12.02
N PHE A 42 -14.95 9.16 12.93
CA PHE A 42 -14.84 7.75 12.61
C PHE A 42 -15.77 7.33 11.47
N SER A 43 -17.04 7.76 11.53
CA SER A 43 -18.03 7.45 10.49
C SER A 43 -17.70 8.08 9.15
N ALA A 44 -17.22 9.33 9.16
CA ALA A 44 -16.75 10.02 7.96
C ALA A 44 -15.55 9.30 7.33
N LEU A 45 -14.54 8.93 8.12
CA LEU A 45 -13.39 8.17 7.65
C LEU A 45 -13.78 6.78 7.14
N LYS A 46 -14.74 6.11 7.78
CA LYS A 46 -15.28 4.83 7.32
C LYS A 46 -15.88 4.95 5.92
N LEU A 47 -16.71 5.96 5.67
CA LEU A 47 -17.31 6.21 4.36
C LEU A 47 -16.26 6.64 3.32
N LEU A 48 -15.35 7.55 3.68
CA LEU A 48 -14.27 8.00 2.81
C LEU A 48 -13.36 6.84 2.39
N GLY A 49 -13.01 5.96 3.32
CA GLY A 49 -12.18 4.80 3.01
C GLY A 49 -12.92 3.74 2.19
N ALA A 50 -14.22 3.55 2.41
CA ALA A 50 -15.05 2.69 1.56
C ALA A 50 -15.03 3.18 0.11
N ALA A 51 -15.27 4.48 -0.09
CA ALA A 51 -15.19 5.11 -1.40
C ALA A 51 -13.77 4.98 -1.99
N TYR A 52 -12.74 5.20 -1.18
CA TYR A 52 -11.34 5.05 -1.61
C TYR A 52 -11.00 3.62 -2.05
N LEU A 53 -11.45 2.59 -1.33
CA LEU A 53 -11.28 1.18 -1.70
C LEU A 53 -11.96 0.86 -3.04
N VAL A 54 -13.17 1.37 -3.25
CA VAL A 54 -13.90 1.21 -4.52
C VAL A 54 -13.13 1.88 -5.66
N VAL A 55 -12.70 3.14 -5.48
CA VAL A 55 -11.90 3.85 -6.49
C VAL A 55 -10.59 3.12 -6.78
N LEU A 56 -9.90 2.63 -5.75
CA LEU A 56 -8.65 1.88 -5.90
C LEU A 56 -8.85 0.56 -6.64
N GLY A 57 -9.94 -0.16 -6.33
CA GLY A 57 -10.31 -1.39 -7.02
C GLY A 57 -10.65 -1.16 -8.48
N ILE A 58 -11.44 -0.11 -8.78
CA ILE A 58 -11.77 0.30 -10.16
C ILE A 58 -10.49 0.66 -10.94
N ARG A 59 -9.60 1.46 -10.36
CA ARG A 59 -8.31 1.83 -10.99
C ARG A 59 -7.47 0.58 -11.28
N LYS A 60 -7.32 -0.34 -10.32
CA LYS A 60 -6.61 -1.61 -10.55
C LYS A 60 -7.20 -2.41 -11.73
N ILE A 61 -8.53 -2.44 -11.87
CA ILE A 61 -9.19 -3.16 -12.96
C ILE A 61 -9.00 -2.44 -14.30
N ARG A 62 -9.10 -1.11 -14.33
CA ARG A 62 -8.96 -0.30 -15.56
C ARG A 62 -7.52 -0.25 -16.05
N ASP A 63 -6.58 -0.03 -15.14
CA ASP A 63 -5.16 0.21 -15.45
C ASP A 63 -4.36 -1.10 -15.57
N ARG A 64 -5.04 -2.27 -15.48
CA ARG A 64 -4.40 -3.61 -15.51
C ARG A 64 -3.56 -3.85 -16.76
N HIS A 65 -3.94 -3.24 -17.89
CA HIS A 65 -3.24 -3.39 -19.16
C HIS A 65 -1.98 -2.51 -19.23
N GLU A 66 -2.00 -1.33 -18.61
CA GLU A 66 -0.84 -0.44 -18.52
C GLU A 66 0.20 -0.92 -17.49
N LEU A 67 -0.24 -1.47 -16.36
CA LEU A 67 0.68 -2.10 -15.39
C LEU A 67 1.41 -3.32 -15.98
N ALA A 68 0.75 -4.06 -16.86
CA ALA A 68 1.34 -5.22 -17.54
C ALA A 68 2.36 -4.80 -18.62
N SER A 69 2.17 -3.64 -19.25
CA SER A 69 3.06 -3.11 -20.30
C SER A 69 4.21 -2.24 -19.76
N ALA A 70 4.05 -1.63 -18.57
CA ALA A 70 5.07 -0.80 -17.92
C ALA A 70 6.24 -1.59 -17.31
N VAL A 71 6.34 -2.89 -17.59
CA VAL A 71 7.48 -3.75 -17.27
C VAL A 71 8.66 -3.46 -18.22
N GLY A 72 9.01 -2.18 -18.35
CA GLY A 72 10.14 -1.66 -19.13
C GLY A 72 11.36 -1.42 -18.24
N VAL A 73 12.54 -1.45 -18.86
CA VAL A 73 13.86 -1.36 -18.21
C VAL A 73 14.13 0.09 -17.79
N VAL A 74 14.38 0.32 -16.50
CA VAL A 74 15.03 1.57 -16.06
C VAL A 74 16.52 1.32 -16.11
N ASP A 75 17.19 1.91 -17.10
CA ASP A 75 18.64 1.97 -17.14
C ASP A 75 19.14 2.81 -15.96
N ALA A 76 19.64 2.12 -14.94
CA ALA A 76 20.20 2.76 -13.76
C ALA A 76 21.70 2.99 -13.99
N THR A 77 22.08 4.26 -14.12
CA THR A 77 23.46 4.69 -13.89
C THR A 77 23.91 4.25 -12.49
N PRO A 78 25.21 3.94 -12.27
CA PRO A 78 25.68 3.54 -10.94
C PRO A 78 25.41 4.64 -9.92
N ARG A 79 24.41 4.44 -9.06
CA ARG A 79 24.08 5.35 -7.94
C ARG A 79 24.48 4.70 -6.61
N SER A 80 24.87 5.54 -5.64
CA SER A 80 25.18 5.05 -4.30
C SER A 80 23.92 4.53 -3.60
N VAL A 81 24.06 3.40 -2.90
CA VAL A 81 22.95 2.75 -2.17
C VAL A 81 22.29 3.71 -1.18
N GLY A 82 23.08 4.48 -0.44
CA GLY A 82 22.56 5.47 0.51
C GLY A 82 21.72 6.56 -0.14
N ARG A 83 22.10 7.03 -1.34
CA ARG A 83 21.30 8.00 -2.09
C ARG A 83 19.97 7.40 -2.54
N THR A 84 19.98 6.16 -3.00
CA THR A 84 18.77 5.42 -3.41
C THR A 84 17.81 5.20 -2.25
N ILE A 85 18.32 4.85 -1.05
CA ILE A 85 17.49 4.74 0.16
C ILE A 85 16.84 6.09 0.49
N ARG A 86 17.61 7.18 0.47
CA ARG A 86 17.10 8.52 0.78
C ARG A 86 16.02 8.97 -0.21
N GLU A 87 16.25 8.78 -1.50
CA GLU A 87 15.27 9.09 -2.55
C GLU A 87 14.00 8.24 -2.37
N GLY A 88 14.14 6.93 -2.13
CA GLY A 88 13.03 6.04 -1.82
C GLY A 88 12.24 6.49 -0.57
N PHE A 89 12.94 6.93 0.48
CA PHE A 89 12.32 7.47 1.69
C PHE A 89 11.45 8.69 1.39
N PHE A 90 11.97 9.68 0.65
CA PHE A 90 11.18 10.86 0.29
C PHE A 90 9.99 10.51 -0.60
N VAL A 91 10.17 9.58 -1.54
CA VAL A 91 9.06 9.08 -2.36
C VAL A 91 7.98 8.44 -1.48
N GLY A 92 8.36 7.54 -0.56
CA GLY A 92 7.41 6.90 0.34
C GLY A 92 6.74 7.87 1.31
N ALA A 93 7.52 8.78 1.91
CA ALA A 93 7.05 9.75 2.89
C ALA A 93 6.12 10.80 2.30
N THR A 94 6.29 11.17 1.02
CA THR A 94 5.42 12.14 0.34
C THR A 94 4.28 11.48 -0.44
N ASN A 95 4.23 10.15 -0.50
CA ASN A 95 3.22 9.43 -1.26
C ASN A 95 1.83 9.60 -0.62
N PRO A 96 0.87 10.28 -1.28
CA PRO A 96 -0.46 10.48 -0.71
C PRO A 96 -1.24 9.17 -0.54
N LYS A 97 -0.87 8.10 -1.27
CA LYS A 97 -1.49 6.78 -1.17
C LYS A 97 -1.34 6.17 0.22
N GLY A 98 -0.17 6.30 0.85
CA GLY A 98 0.08 5.71 2.16
C GLY A 98 -0.75 6.41 3.24
N VAL A 99 -0.74 7.75 3.23
CA VAL A 99 -1.59 8.55 4.11
C VAL A 99 -3.06 8.17 3.93
N LEU A 100 -3.59 8.16 2.71
CA LEU A 100 -5.00 7.82 2.46
C LEU A 100 -5.36 6.39 2.89
N LEU A 101 -4.44 5.42 2.71
CA LEU A 101 -4.64 4.06 3.21
C LEU A 101 -4.73 4.04 4.74
N PHE A 102 -3.80 4.70 5.42
CA PHE A 102 -3.76 4.68 6.89
C PHE A 102 -4.86 5.51 7.54
N THR A 103 -5.32 6.59 6.90
CA THR A 103 -6.36 7.46 7.46
C THR A 103 -7.77 7.00 7.10
N ALA A 104 -7.99 6.46 5.91
CA ALA A 104 -9.33 6.13 5.45
C ALA A 104 -9.64 4.65 5.61
N VAL A 105 -8.68 3.77 5.34
CA VAL A 105 -8.91 2.31 5.29
C VAL A 105 -8.62 1.63 6.63
N LEU A 106 -7.46 1.91 7.25
CA LEU A 106 -7.10 1.21 8.49
C LEU A 106 -8.09 1.40 9.65
N PRO A 107 -8.69 2.59 9.88
CA PRO A 107 -9.65 2.77 10.97
C PRO A 107 -10.85 1.83 10.90
N GLN A 108 -11.17 1.33 9.72
CA GLN A 108 -12.31 0.46 9.47
C GLN A 108 -12.16 -0.92 10.11
N PHE A 109 -10.92 -1.33 10.39
CA PHE A 109 -10.59 -2.60 11.02
C PHE A 109 -10.32 -2.47 12.53
N ILE A 110 -10.48 -1.26 13.07
CA ILE A 110 -10.30 -1.00 14.50
C ILE A 110 -11.60 -1.28 15.22
N ASP A 111 -11.49 -2.04 16.31
CA ASP A 111 -12.52 -2.13 17.32
C ASP A 111 -12.22 -1.13 18.44
N ARG A 112 -13.04 -0.06 18.50
CA ARG A 112 -12.93 0.98 19.54
C ARG A 112 -13.26 0.46 20.93
N SER A 113 -14.01 -0.63 21.05
CA SER A 113 -14.34 -1.27 22.34
C SER A 113 -13.23 -2.18 22.85
N ALA A 114 -12.33 -2.63 21.97
CA ALA A 114 -11.24 -3.57 22.29
C ALA A 114 -9.94 -2.90 22.78
N GLY A 115 -9.93 -1.57 23.00
CA GLY A 115 -8.82 -0.86 23.65
C GLY A 115 -8.16 0.24 22.81
N HIS A 116 -6.83 0.34 22.87
CA HIS A 116 -6.07 1.49 22.35
C HIS A 116 -6.05 1.56 20.81
N VAL A 117 -6.90 2.44 20.26
CA VAL A 117 -7.03 2.72 18.82
C VAL A 117 -5.69 2.98 18.13
N THR A 118 -4.81 3.79 18.73
CA THR A 118 -3.48 4.09 18.19
C THR A 118 -2.60 2.84 18.05
N LEU A 119 -2.65 1.91 19.01
CA LEU A 119 -1.88 0.67 18.95
C LEU A 119 -2.45 -0.28 17.89
N GLN A 120 -3.78 -0.37 17.77
CA GLN A 120 -4.41 -1.13 16.70
C GLN A 120 -4.05 -0.58 15.31
N LEU A 121 -4.06 0.76 15.13
CA LEU A 121 -3.58 1.41 13.91
C LEU A 121 -2.13 1.07 13.60
N ALA A 122 -1.25 1.22 14.59
CA ALA A 122 0.17 0.94 14.42
C ALA A 122 0.40 -0.53 14.02
N LEU A 123 -0.25 -1.47 14.71
CA LEU A 123 -0.15 -2.90 14.41
C LEU A 123 -0.63 -3.23 12.99
N LEU A 124 -1.86 -2.82 12.65
CA LEU A 124 -2.45 -3.07 11.33
C LEU A 124 -1.61 -2.44 10.22
N GLY A 125 -1.15 -1.20 10.41
CA GLY A 125 -0.28 -0.52 9.46
C GLY A 125 1.09 -1.20 9.32
N SER A 126 1.69 -1.66 10.41
CA SER A 126 2.95 -2.42 10.36
C SER A 126 2.79 -3.72 9.57
N ILE A 127 1.67 -4.44 9.74
CA ILE A 127 1.36 -5.63 8.92
C ILE A 127 1.30 -5.25 7.44
N CYS A 128 0.62 -4.16 7.08
CA CYS A 128 0.58 -3.69 5.69
C CYS A 128 1.98 -3.36 5.14
N ILE A 129 2.83 -2.69 5.93
CA ILE A 129 4.20 -2.34 5.53
C ILE A 129 5.05 -3.60 5.35
N VAL A 130 4.95 -4.59 6.26
CA VAL A 130 5.69 -5.86 6.15
C VAL A 130 5.27 -6.62 4.89
N ILE A 131 3.97 -6.74 4.64
CA ILE A 131 3.46 -7.40 3.42
C ILE A 131 3.98 -6.67 2.17
N ALA A 132 3.94 -5.34 2.15
CA ALA A 132 4.47 -4.55 1.04
C ALA A 132 5.97 -4.75 0.86
N LEU A 133 6.75 -4.72 1.94
CA LEU A 133 8.20 -4.90 1.91
C LEU A 133 8.59 -6.30 1.41
N LEU A 134 7.89 -7.34 1.87
CA LEU A 134 8.10 -8.71 1.40
C LEU A 134 7.69 -8.87 -0.07
N SER A 135 6.56 -8.30 -0.48
CA SER A 135 6.08 -8.37 -1.86
C SER A 135 7.00 -7.62 -2.82
N ASP A 136 7.32 -6.37 -2.50
CA ASP A 136 8.18 -5.50 -3.31
C ASP A 136 9.63 -5.98 -3.28
N GLY A 137 10.09 -6.52 -2.14
CA GLY A 137 11.40 -7.15 -2.01
C GLY A 137 11.51 -8.44 -2.82
N ALA A 138 10.50 -9.30 -2.79
CA ALA A 138 10.42 -10.48 -3.65
C ALA A 138 10.43 -10.07 -5.13
N TRP A 139 9.68 -9.03 -5.50
CA TRP A 139 9.70 -8.47 -6.86
C TRP A 139 11.07 -7.88 -7.25
N ALA A 140 11.72 -7.16 -6.34
CA ALA A 140 13.06 -6.61 -6.55
C ALA A 140 14.10 -7.72 -6.78
N ILE A 141 14.02 -8.82 -6.01
CA ILE A 141 14.90 -9.99 -6.15
C ILE A 141 14.58 -10.77 -7.42
N ALA A 142 13.31 -10.96 -7.72
CA ALA A 142 12.84 -11.79 -8.81
C ALA A 142 12.73 -11.02 -10.14
N SER A 143 13.09 -9.74 -10.17
CA SER A 143 13.13 -8.89 -11.36
C SER A 143 14.00 -9.46 -12.50
N GLY A 144 14.95 -10.36 -12.19
CA GLY A 144 15.70 -11.14 -13.19
C GLY A 144 14.96 -12.39 -13.71
N THR A 145 14.24 -13.14 -12.86
CA THR A 145 13.73 -14.49 -13.17
C THR A 145 12.19 -14.58 -13.19
N ALA A 146 11.50 -13.98 -12.21
CA ALA A 146 10.05 -13.90 -12.19
C ALA A 146 9.50 -12.89 -13.20
N ARG A 147 10.25 -11.83 -13.55
CA ARG A 147 9.87 -10.94 -14.66
C ARG A 147 9.82 -11.69 -15.99
N GLN A 148 10.68 -12.70 -16.17
CA GLN A 148 10.64 -13.61 -17.33
C GLN A 148 9.45 -14.57 -17.28
N TRP A 149 9.02 -15.03 -16.10
CA TRP A 149 7.90 -15.97 -15.96
C TRP A 149 6.52 -15.29 -15.97
N LEU A 150 6.37 -14.15 -15.30
CA LEU A 150 5.16 -13.32 -15.29
C LEU A 150 5.02 -12.48 -16.56
N GLY A 151 6.13 -11.95 -17.08
CA GLY A 151 6.17 -11.25 -18.37
C GLY A 151 5.95 -12.17 -19.58
N ARG A 152 6.07 -13.50 -19.41
CA ARG A 152 5.69 -14.48 -20.44
C ARG A 152 4.19 -14.59 -20.67
N SER A 153 3.35 -14.07 -19.77
CA SER A 153 1.91 -14.07 -19.97
C SER A 153 1.26 -12.86 -19.28
N THR A 154 1.08 -11.79 -20.06
CA THR A 154 0.30 -10.59 -19.70
C THR A 154 -1.06 -10.94 -19.10
N ARG A 155 -1.74 -11.97 -19.61
CA ARG A 155 -3.02 -12.46 -19.06
C ARG A 155 -2.97 -12.88 -17.58
N ARG A 156 -1.85 -13.43 -17.10
CA ARG A 156 -1.73 -13.85 -15.68
C ARG A 156 -1.62 -12.66 -14.74
N LEU A 157 -0.84 -11.65 -15.13
CA LEU A 157 -0.71 -10.39 -14.40
C LEU A 157 -2.03 -9.61 -14.39
N GLU A 158 -2.71 -9.57 -15.54
CA GLU A 158 -4.04 -8.97 -15.67
C GLU A 158 -5.07 -9.67 -14.75
N GLY A 159 -5.09 -11.00 -14.73
CA GLY A 159 -5.99 -11.79 -13.89
C GLY A 159 -5.78 -11.54 -12.39
N LEU A 160 -4.53 -11.57 -11.92
CA LEU A 160 -4.20 -11.28 -10.51
C LEU A 160 -4.54 -9.84 -10.12
N THR A 161 -4.27 -8.88 -11.00
CA THR A 161 -4.57 -7.46 -10.77
C THR A 161 -6.08 -7.23 -10.72
N ALA A 162 -6.84 -7.86 -11.63
CA ALA A 162 -8.29 -7.80 -11.65
C ALA A 162 -8.92 -8.45 -10.41
N ALA A 163 -8.45 -9.65 -10.01
CA ALA A 163 -8.93 -10.32 -8.80
C ALA A 163 -8.70 -9.48 -7.53
N GLY A 164 -7.50 -8.89 -7.41
CA GLY A 164 -7.20 -7.96 -6.32
C GLY A 164 -8.07 -6.69 -6.36
N GLY A 165 -8.42 -6.20 -7.55
CA GLY A 165 -9.35 -5.09 -7.72
C GLY A 165 -10.78 -5.43 -7.29
N VAL A 166 -11.29 -6.60 -7.69
CA VAL A 166 -12.61 -7.11 -7.28
C VAL A 166 -12.68 -7.30 -5.77
N ALA A 167 -11.64 -7.87 -5.15
CA ALA A 167 -11.58 -8.03 -3.70
C ALA A 167 -11.66 -6.68 -2.97
N LEU A 168 -10.95 -5.65 -3.46
CA LEU A 168 -11.02 -4.30 -2.88
C LEU A 168 -12.40 -3.67 -3.02
N ILE A 169 -13.07 -3.85 -4.16
CA ILE A 169 -14.45 -3.38 -4.36
C ILE A 169 -15.39 -4.09 -3.39
N GLY A 170 -15.29 -5.42 -3.27
CA GLY A 170 -16.10 -6.21 -2.34
C GLY A 170 -15.93 -5.77 -0.89
N LEU A 171 -14.69 -5.52 -0.46
CA LEU A 171 -14.40 -4.97 0.87
C LEU A 171 -15.00 -3.57 1.05
N GLY A 172 -14.83 -2.67 0.08
CA GLY A 172 -15.37 -1.30 0.16
C GLY A 172 -16.90 -1.27 0.22
N VAL A 173 -17.57 -2.07 -0.62
CA VAL A 173 -19.03 -2.22 -0.62
C VAL A 173 -19.51 -2.85 0.68
N GLY A 174 -18.90 -3.97 1.10
CA GLY A 174 -19.26 -4.66 2.34
C GLY A 174 -19.15 -3.73 3.54
N LEU A 175 -18.10 -2.92 3.62
CA LEU A 175 -17.95 -1.96 4.71
C LEU A 175 -19.00 -0.85 4.68
N ALA A 176 -19.32 -0.30 3.51
CA ALA A 176 -20.38 0.69 3.36
C ALA A 176 -21.74 0.14 3.84
N LEU A 177 -21.99 -1.15 3.59
CA LEU A 177 -23.19 -1.86 4.02
C LEU A 177 -23.17 -2.26 5.50
N THR A 178 -22.00 -2.39 6.13
CA THR A 178 -21.85 -2.71 7.56
C THR A 178 -22.12 -1.49 8.46
N GLY A 179 -23.05 -0.62 8.04
CA GLY A 179 -23.31 0.70 8.59
C GLY A 179 -24.66 0.85 9.27
N ARG A 180 -25.04 -0.06 10.18
CA ARG A 180 -25.97 0.15 11.31
C ARG A 180 -26.17 -1.17 12.06
N LYS A 181 -25.50 -1.32 13.20
CA LYS A 181 -26.09 -2.06 14.32
C LYS A 181 -26.20 -1.06 15.45
N ASN A 182 -27.46 -0.81 15.82
CA ASN A 182 -27.88 0.09 16.89
C ASN A 182 -27.20 -0.28 18.20
#